data_AF-A0A8S9NSW9-F1
#
_entry.id   AF-A0A8S9NSW9-F1
#
_cell.length_a   1.000
_cell.length_b   1.000
_cell.length_c   1.000
_cell.angle_alpha   90.00
_cell.angle_beta   90.00
_cell.angle_gamma   90.00
#
_symmetry.space_group_name_H-M   'P 1'
#
loop_
_entity.id
_entity.type
_entity.pdbx_description
1 polymer ?
#
loop_
_entity_poly.entity_id
_entity_poly.type
_entity_poly.pdbx_seq_one_letter_code
_entity_poly.pdbx_strand_id
1 'polypeptide(L)'
;MQTSTTSKLLVSDIASSVDRVPSSYIRQISDRPNISDVDIFGDSIPLIDLQELYGPSRANIIHQFAHACSSYSFFQVTQLFHFQPRSRFALFDSYTVLLQGSLCFSRVYSAILQ
;
A
#
# COMPACT_ATOMS: atom_id res chain seq x y z
N MET A 1 -31.87 -13.93 -34.05
CA MET A 1 -30.80 -14.24 -33.08
C MET A 1 -30.20 -12.93 -32.63
N GLN A 2 -30.44 -12.51 -31.38
CA GLN A 2 -29.98 -11.21 -30.86
C GLN A 2 -28.82 -11.49 -29.89
N THR A 3 -27.60 -11.26 -30.37
CA THR A 3 -26.38 -11.46 -29.58
C THR A 3 -26.16 -10.22 -28.72
N SER A 4 -26.56 -10.29 -27.44
CA SER A 4 -26.22 -9.29 -26.43
C SER A 4 -24.73 -9.40 -26.13
N THR A 5 -23.93 -8.56 -26.77
CA THR A 5 -22.51 -8.38 -26.44
C THR A 5 -22.42 -7.60 -25.13
N THR A 6 -22.22 -8.31 -24.02
CA THR A 6 -21.90 -7.70 -22.73
C THR A 6 -20.47 -7.18 -22.77
N SER A 7 -20.30 -5.97 -23.33
CA SER A 7 -19.05 -5.22 -23.21
C SER A 7 -18.69 -5.09 -21.74
N LYS A 8 -17.46 -5.44 -21.37
CA LYS A 8 -16.92 -5.24 -20.01
C LYS A 8 -16.94 -3.74 -19.72
N LEU A 9 -18.00 -3.28 -19.05
CA LEU A 9 -18.09 -1.91 -18.56
C LEU A 9 -17.03 -1.70 -17.49
N LEU A 10 -16.12 -0.78 -17.74
CA LEU A 10 -15.18 -0.33 -16.71
C LEU A 10 -15.90 0.67 -15.81
N VAL A 11 -15.46 0.76 -14.55
CA VAL A 11 -15.99 1.73 -13.58
C VAL A 11 -15.83 3.17 -14.09
N SER A 12 -14.77 3.43 -14.86
CA SER A 12 -14.53 4.70 -15.55
C SER A 12 -15.60 5.05 -16.57
N ASP A 13 -16.10 4.07 -17.33
CA ASP A 13 -17.13 4.29 -18.34
C ASP A 13 -18.45 4.69 -17.66
N ILE A 14 -18.76 4.04 -16.54
CA ILE A 14 -19.93 4.36 -15.72
C ILE A 14 -19.76 5.75 -15.10
N ALA A 15 -18.62 6.02 -14.44
CA ALA A 15 -18.37 7.30 -13.78
C ALA A 15 -18.46 8.50 -14.73
N SER A 16 -18.07 8.34 -16.00
CA SER A 16 -18.18 9.38 -17.02
C SER A 16 -19.63 9.74 -17.40
N SER A 17 -20.60 8.89 -17.05
CA SER A 17 -22.02 9.04 -17.39
C SER A 17 -22.91 9.50 -16.24
N VAL A 18 -22.35 9.69 -15.03
CA VAL A 18 -23.12 10.05 -13.84
C VAL A 18 -22.66 11.40 -13.28
N ASP A 19 -23.56 12.39 -13.28
CA ASP A 19 -23.26 13.74 -12.78
C ASP A 19 -23.22 13.84 -11.25
N ARG A 20 -23.73 12.81 -10.54
CA ARG A 20 -23.87 12.80 -9.09
C ARG A 20 -23.59 11.42 -8.52
N VAL A 21 -22.91 11.37 -7.38
CA VAL A 21 -22.68 10.12 -6.65
C VAL A 21 -24.03 9.56 -6.16
N PRO A 22 -24.38 8.30 -6.43
CA PRO A 22 -25.63 7.72 -5.95
C PRO A 22 -25.67 7.67 -4.42
N SER A 23 -26.86 7.86 -3.83
CA SER A 23 -27.02 8.01 -2.38
C SER A 23 -26.50 6.83 -1.57
N SER A 24 -26.52 5.61 -2.10
CA SER A 24 -25.99 4.41 -1.45
C SER A 24 -24.46 4.41 -1.27
N TYR A 25 -23.73 5.25 -2.02
CA TYR A 25 -22.28 5.42 -1.91
C TYR A 25 -21.89 6.63 -1.05
N ILE A 26 -22.88 7.43 -0.64
CA ILE A 26 -22.66 8.60 0.20
C ILE A 26 -22.66 8.14 1.66
N ARG A 27 -21.48 8.16 2.28
CA ARG A 27 -21.34 7.91 3.73
C ARG A 27 -22.12 8.92 4.56
N GLN A 28 -22.57 8.52 5.75
CA GLN A 28 -23.20 9.41 6.72
C GLN A 28 -22.24 10.53 7.12
N ILE A 29 -22.76 11.67 7.55
CA ILE A 29 -21.94 12.86 7.87
C ILE A 29 -20.91 12.53 8.96
N SER A 30 -21.28 11.70 9.95
CA SER A 30 -20.41 11.22 11.02
C SER A 30 -19.21 10.39 10.54
N ASP A 31 -19.35 9.70 9.40
CA ASP A 31 -18.32 8.79 8.86
C ASP A 31 -17.45 9.47 7.80
N ARG A 32 -17.73 10.74 7.48
CA ARG A 32 -16.95 11.51 6.51
C ARG A 32 -15.73 12.08 7.21
N PRO A 33 -14.51 11.79 6.74
CA PRO A 33 -13.33 12.44 7.27
C PRO A 33 -13.41 13.94 6.96
N ASN A 34 -13.22 14.77 7.99
CA ASN A 34 -13.08 16.20 7.83
C ASN A 34 -11.62 16.51 7.47
N ILE A 35 -11.41 17.13 6.32
CA ILE A 35 -10.06 17.41 5.82
C ILE A 35 -9.29 18.38 6.72
N SER A 36 -10.02 19.21 7.48
CA SER A 36 -9.47 20.14 8.46
C SER A 36 -8.92 19.45 9.71
N ASP A 37 -9.44 18.25 10.00
CA ASP A 37 -9.07 17.43 11.16
C ASP A 37 -8.00 16.39 10.78
N VAL A 38 -7.58 16.36 9.51
CA VAL A 38 -6.45 15.56 9.08
C VAL A 38 -5.18 16.28 9.52
N ASP A 39 -4.68 15.91 10.70
CA ASP A 39 -3.35 16.30 11.11
C ASP A 39 -2.36 15.79 10.07
N ILE A 40 -1.72 16.71 9.36
CA ILE A 40 -0.47 16.45 8.65
C ILE A 40 0.59 16.37 9.74
N PHE A 41 0.56 15.31 10.56
CA PHE A 41 1.68 15.01 11.44
C PHE A 41 2.92 14.93 10.54
N GLY A 42 3.88 15.81 10.79
CA GLY A 42 5.03 16.10 9.91
C GLY A 42 6.00 14.95 9.68
N ASP A 43 5.63 13.74 10.08
CA ASP A 43 6.40 12.53 9.85
C ASP A 43 5.87 11.86 8.58
N SER A 44 6.69 11.88 7.53
CA SER A 44 6.45 11.04 6.36
C SER A 44 6.30 9.58 6.76
N ILE A 45 5.43 8.84 6.06
CA ILE A 45 5.31 7.39 6.22
C ILE A 45 6.71 6.75 6.15
N PRO A 46 7.12 5.93 7.14
CA PRO A 46 8.44 5.32 7.12
C PRO A 46 8.66 4.51 5.84
N LEU A 47 9.80 4.70 5.18
CA LEU A 47 10.22 3.94 4.01
C LEU A 47 11.40 3.04 4.37
N ILE A 48 11.27 1.73 4.16
CA ILE A 48 12.29 0.72 4.46
C ILE A 48 12.86 0.18 3.14
N ASP A 49 14.17 0.32 2.95
CA ASP A 49 14.89 -0.27 1.82
C ASP A 49 15.32 -1.70 2.12
N LEU A 50 14.90 -2.63 1.27
CA LEU A 50 15.18 -4.05 1.41
C LEU A 50 16.48 -4.49 0.72
N GLN A 51 17.21 -3.57 0.06
CA GLN A 51 18.41 -3.89 -0.71
C GLN A 51 19.45 -4.71 0.08
N GLU A 52 19.69 -4.37 1.34
CA GLU A 52 20.67 -5.05 2.19
C GLU A 52 20.04 -6.07 3.15
N LEU A 53 18.81 -6.51 2.90
CA LEU A 53 18.08 -7.42 3.80
C LEU A 53 18.84 -8.75 4.00
N TYR A 54 19.52 -9.21 2.95
CA TYR A 54 20.39 -10.39 2.97
C TYR A 54 21.89 -10.03 3.00
N GLY A 55 22.19 -8.75 3.25
CA GLY A 55 23.54 -8.20 3.30
C GLY A 55 24.05 -7.98 4.73
N PRO A 56 25.21 -7.32 4.87
CA PRO A 56 25.83 -7.06 6.18
C PRO A 56 24.96 -6.15 7.07
N SER A 57 24.11 -5.31 6.47
CA SER A 57 23.24 -4.37 7.18
C SER A 57 21.86 -4.95 7.55
N ARG A 58 21.67 -6.27 7.46
CA ARG A 58 20.41 -6.95 7.81
C ARG A 58 19.87 -6.51 9.19
N ALA A 59 20.74 -6.37 10.18
CA ALA A 59 20.35 -5.94 11.52
C ALA A 59 19.71 -4.54 11.53
N ASN A 60 20.25 -3.61 10.72
CA ASN A 60 19.71 -2.26 10.60
C ASN A 60 18.30 -2.28 9.99
N ILE A 61 18.07 -3.10 8.97
CA ILE A 61 16.76 -3.24 8.32
C ILE A 61 15.74 -3.85 9.29
N ILE A 62 16.12 -4.87 10.06
CA ILE A 62 15.25 -5.45 11.11
C ILE A 62 14.89 -4.40 12.18
N HIS A 63 15.85 -3.55 12.56
CA HIS A 63 15.59 -2.45 13.49
C HIS A 63 14.59 -1.43 12.92
N GLN A 64 14.70 -1.09 11.64
CA GLN A 64 13.72 -0.22 10.96
C GLN A 64 12.31 -0.84 10.95
N PHE A 65 12.19 -2.14 10.69
CA PHE A 65 10.91 -2.85 10.81
C PHE A 65 10.35 -2.83 12.22
N ALA A 66 11.18 -3.09 13.24
CA ALA A 66 10.77 -3.06 14.63
C ALA A 66 10.23 -1.67 15.03
N HIS A 67 10.95 -0.62 14.63
CA HIS A 67 10.54 0.77 14.87
C HIS A 67 9.23 1.12 14.15
N ALA A 68 9.11 0.78 12.87
CA ALA A 68 7.90 1.06 12.09
C ALA A 68 6.67 0.31 12.63
N CYS A 69 6.82 -0.95 13.02
CA CYS A 69 5.76 -1.71 13.68
C CYS A 69 5.32 -1.09 15.02
N SER A 70 6.26 -0.60 15.82
CA SER A 70 5.96 -0.03 17.14
C SER A 70 5.35 1.36 17.07
N SER A 71 5.81 2.21 16.13
CA SER A 71 5.49 3.64 16.11
C SER A 71 4.39 4.01 15.11
N TYR A 72 4.29 3.29 13.98
CA TYR A 72 3.41 3.69 12.87
C TYR A 72 2.37 2.61 12.49
N SER A 73 2.61 1.32 12.75
CA SER A 73 1.77 0.18 12.30
C SER A 73 1.63 0.02 10.76
N PHE A 74 2.18 0.97 10.00
CA PHE A 74 2.27 0.93 8.54
C PHE A 74 3.56 1.59 8.07
N PHE A 75 4.08 1.11 6.95
CA PHE A 75 5.30 1.61 6.32
C PHE A 75 5.31 1.25 4.84
N GLN A 76 6.15 1.94 4.09
CA GLN A 76 6.44 1.64 2.69
C GLN A 76 7.71 0.79 2.61
N VAL A 77 7.75 -0.12 1.64
CA VAL A 77 8.98 -0.85 1.30
C VAL A 77 9.44 -0.49 -0.11
N THR A 78 10.75 -0.42 -0.28
CA THR A 78 11.37 -0.32 -1.61
C THR A 78 12.37 -1.45 -1.79
N GLN A 79 12.44 -1.97 -3.01
CA GLN A 79 13.46 -2.93 -3.40
C GLN A 79 14.10 -2.44 -4.69
N LEU A 80 15.31 -1.89 -4.59
CA LEU A 80 16.12 -1.58 -5.75
C LEU A 80 16.70 -2.88 -6.30
N PHE A 81 15.98 -3.49 -7.24
CA PHE A 81 16.54 -4.55 -8.08
C PHE A 81 17.75 -3.96 -8.81
N HIS A 82 18.96 -4.34 -8.40
CA HIS A 82 20.12 -4.22 -9.27
C HIS A 82 19.79 -5.01 -10.54
N PHE A 83 19.74 -4.32 -11.67
CA PHE A 83 19.26 -4.75 -12.98
C PHE A 83 19.66 -6.21 -13.30
N GLN A 84 18.80 -7.19 -13.01
CA GLN A 84 18.92 -8.54 -13.56
C GLN A 84 18.18 -8.54 -14.90
N PRO A 85 18.84 -8.83 -16.03
CA PRO A 85 18.22 -8.78 -17.34
C PRO A 85 17.45 -10.08 -17.58
N ARG A 86 16.39 -10.33 -16.82
CA ARG A 86 15.36 -11.29 -17.21
C ARG A 86 13.99 -10.75 -16.85
N SER A 87 13.20 -10.60 -17.91
CA SER A 87 11.78 -10.22 -17.99
C SER A 87 11.43 -8.74 -17.78
N ARG A 88 10.71 -8.24 -18.80
CA ARG A 88 10.16 -6.90 -18.98
C ARG A 88 9.24 -6.53 -17.81
N PHE A 89 9.06 -5.22 -17.61
CA PHE A 89 8.28 -4.52 -16.57
C PHE A 89 9.13 -4.01 -15.40
N ALA A 90 9.77 -2.86 -15.61
CA ALA A 90 10.10 -1.95 -14.51
C ALA A 90 8.82 -1.19 -14.13
N LEU A 91 8.06 -1.71 -13.17
CA LEU A 91 7.09 -0.91 -12.43
C LEU A 91 7.74 -0.53 -11.09
N PHE A 92 7.67 0.74 -10.73
CA PHE A 92 8.00 1.22 -9.39
C PHE A 92 7.00 0.63 -8.41
N ASP A 93 7.37 -0.47 -7.77
CA ASP A 93 6.52 -1.18 -6.83
C ASP A 93 6.90 -0.78 -5.39
N SER A 94 6.51 0.45 -5.00
CA SER A 94 6.44 0.81 -3.58
C SER A 94 5.16 0.20 -3.01
N TYR A 95 5.30 -0.84 -2.18
CA TYR A 95 4.18 -1.46 -1.50
C TYR A 95 3.99 -0.83 -0.12
N THR A 96 2.77 -0.39 0.21
CA THR A 96 2.39 0.00 1.57
C THR A 96 1.95 -1.24 2.33
N VAL A 97 2.64 -1.54 3.42
CA VAL A 97 2.32 -2.69 4.27
C VAL A 97 1.49 -2.20 5.45
N LEU A 98 0.22 -2.60 5.49
CA LEU A 98 -0.70 -2.37 6.62
C LEU A 98 -0.70 -3.61 7.52
N LEU A 99 -0.24 -3.47 8.76
CA LEU A 99 -0.25 -4.57 9.72
C LEU A 99 -0.98 -4.15 10.99
N GLN A 100 -1.91 -4.98 11.47
CA GLN A 100 -2.48 -4.80 12.80
C GLN A 100 -1.37 -4.97 13.85
N GLY A 101 -1.22 -3.98 14.74
CA GLY A 101 -0.02 -3.77 15.56
C GLY A 101 0.61 -5.01 16.22
N SER A 102 -0.17 -5.92 16.80
CA SER A 102 0.35 -7.14 17.44
C SER A 102 0.80 -8.24 16.46
N LEU A 103 0.29 -8.24 15.22
CA LEU A 103 0.64 -9.19 14.17
C LEU A 103 1.77 -8.67 13.26
N CYS A 104 2.16 -7.40 13.41
CA CYS A 104 3.15 -6.75 12.56
C CYS A 104 4.50 -7.47 12.62
N PHE A 105 5.04 -7.62 13.84
CA PHE A 105 6.35 -8.23 14.03
C PHE A 105 6.37 -9.71 13.60
N SER A 106 5.35 -10.48 13.99
CA SER A 106 5.26 -11.92 13.68
C SER A 106 5.19 -12.18 12.16
N ARG A 107 4.39 -11.40 11.43
CA ARG A 107 4.24 -11.56 9.98
C ARG A 107 5.46 -11.09 9.20
N VAL A 108 6.05 -9.96 9.59
CA VAL A 108 7.29 -9.45 8.97
C VAL A 108 8.45 -10.40 9.22
N TYR A 109 8.62 -10.87 10.46
CA TYR A 109 9.66 -11.82 10.82
C TYR A 109 9.53 -13.15 10.07
N SER A 110 8.31 -13.69 9.91
CA SER A 110 8.06 -14.90 9.11
C SER A 110 8.31 -14.70 7.61
N ALA A 111 8.08 -13.51 7.07
CA ALA A 111 8.29 -13.24 5.64
C ALA A 111 9.77 -13.02 5.29
N ILE A 112 10.59 -12.57 6.25
CA ILE A 112 12.02 -12.24 6.05
C ILE A 112 12.94 -13.44 6.34
N LEU A 113 12.47 -14.43 7.11
CA LEU A 113 13.26 -15.61 7.50
C LEU A 113 12.99 -16.89 6.68
N GLN A 114 12.17 -16.80 5.63
CA GLN A 114 12.03 -17.85 4.60
C GLN A 114 12.88 -17.51 3.38
#